data_AF-A0A6N3E1C0-F1
#
_entry.id   AF-A0A6N3E1C0-F1
#
_cell.length_a   1.000
_cell.length_b   1.000
_cell.length_c   1.000
_cell.angle_alpha   90.00
_cell.angle_beta   90.00
_cell.angle_gamma   90.00
#
_symmetry.space_group_name_H-M   'P 1'
#
loop_
_entity.id
_entity.type
_entity.pdbx_description
1 polymer ?
#
loop_
_entity_poly.entity_id
_entity_poly.type
_entity_poly.pdbx_seq_one_letter_code
_entity_poly.pdbx_strand_id
1 'polypeptide(L)'
;MEGIVVEIIEKYLEAELAKQQRKYLRLKYDEDAKYYFQNGYSEDAALHADTIISFWTIYRTVLEKETGWNAYKTPKSLDSLLRQIRSKRRNDFTSNIIQINEKLEDFAKVIYTKGNYMLLPNGKRAMNNERYERFEDRIDMTVYHSFSGGKLSQYFETDEILCEWIVREKLDILFTDGDIKKEKFIWLLNNEKRITDMNLSEIYSYIDSAMSFIKNRSANI
;
A
#
# COMPACT_ATOMS: atom_id res chain seq x y z
N MET A 1 8.63 17.33 -17.06
CA MET A 1 9.01 16.40 -15.97
C MET A 1 8.05 15.23 -16.11
N GLU A 2 8.53 14.00 -16.20
CA GLU A 2 7.61 12.85 -16.14
C GLU A 2 7.01 12.80 -14.72
N GLY A 3 5.73 12.43 -14.60
CA GLY A 3 5.00 12.43 -13.32
C GLY A 3 5.48 11.32 -12.38
N ILE A 4 5.21 11.47 -11.08
CA ILE A 4 5.65 10.55 -10.02
C ILE A 4 5.09 9.14 -10.22
N VAL A 5 3.89 9.01 -10.81
CA VAL A 5 3.35 7.70 -11.20
C VAL A 5 4.31 6.94 -12.13
N VAL A 6 4.94 7.63 -13.09
CA VAL A 6 5.89 7.01 -14.02
C VAL A 6 7.14 6.57 -13.27
N GLU A 7 7.68 7.42 -12.40
CA GLU A 7 8.85 7.09 -11.58
C GLU A 7 8.61 5.86 -10.71
N ILE A 8 7.42 5.70 -10.13
CA ILE A 8 7.06 4.50 -9.35
C ILE A 8 7.05 3.25 -10.24
N ILE A 9 6.47 3.31 -11.44
CA ILE A 9 6.43 2.18 -12.36
C ILE A 9 7.85 1.80 -12.82
N GLU A 10 8.73 2.78 -13.02
CA GLU A 10 10.15 2.54 -13.33
C GLU A 10 10.89 1.87 -12.17
N LYS A 11 10.67 2.32 -10.94
CA LYS A 11 11.23 1.66 -9.74
C LYS A 11 10.77 0.20 -9.63
N TYR A 12 9.49 -0.08 -9.94
CA TYR A 12 9.01 -1.46 -10.01
C TYR A 12 9.73 -2.26 -11.09
N LEU A 13 9.93 -1.69 -12.28
CA LEU A 13 10.66 -2.36 -13.35
C LEU A 13 12.11 -2.67 -12.94
N GLU A 14 12.79 -1.72 -12.32
CA GLU A 14 14.16 -1.90 -11.81
C GLU A 14 14.21 -3.04 -10.77
N ALA A 15 13.29 -3.03 -9.80
CA ALA A 15 13.22 -4.05 -8.76
C ALA A 15 12.94 -5.45 -9.34
N GLU A 16 12.00 -5.57 -10.30
CA GLU A 16 11.67 -6.85 -10.94
C GLU A 16 12.82 -7.37 -11.82
N LEU A 17 13.56 -6.49 -12.51
CA LEU A 17 14.79 -6.86 -13.22
C LEU A 17 15.89 -7.34 -12.27
N ALA A 18 16.05 -6.69 -11.11
CA ALA A 18 16.99 -7.12 -10.09
C ALA A 18 16.63 -8.50 -9.50
N LYS A 19 15.33 -8.80 -9.32
CA LYS A 19 14.86 -10.13 -8.89
C LYS A 19 15.24 -11.21 -9.90
N GLN A 20 15.02 -10.97 -11.20
CA GLN A 20 15.41 -11.91 -12.25
C GLN A 20 16.92 -12.19 -12.27
N GLN A 21 17.73 -11.18 -11.94
CA GLN A 21 19.19 -11.31 -11.83
C GLN A 21 19.67 -11.86 -10.48
N ARG A 22 18.78 -12.20 -9.54
CA ARG A 22 19.09 -12.60 -8.16
C ARG A 22 19.92 -11.55 -7.39
N LYS A 23 19.75 -10.27 -7.71
CA LYS A 23 20.44 -9.11 -7.09
C LYS A 23 19.50 -8.26 -6.24
N TYR A 24 18.26 -8.70 -6.05
CA TYR A 24 17.27 -7.94 -5.29
C TYR A 24 17.54 -8.04 -3.79
N LEU A 25 17.62 -6.88 -3.14
CA LEU A 25 17.77 -6.71 -1.71
C LEU A 25 16.67 -5.75 -1.25
N ARG A 26 15.80 -6.19 -0.31
CA ARG A 26 14.70 -5.34 0.19
C ARG A 26 15.19 -4.00 0.71
N LEU A 27 16.29 -3.98 1.46
CA LEU A 27 16.91 -2.75 1.99
C LEU A 27 17.32 -1.74 0.91
N LYS A 28 17.45 -2.17 -0.36
CA LYS A 28 17.77 -1.31 -1.49
C LYS A 28 16.53 -0.88 -2.28
N TYR A 29 15.60 -1.79 -2.51
CA TYR A 29 14.50 -1.60 -3.48
C TYR A 29 13.12 -1.35 -2.83
N ASP A 30 12.92 -1.74 -1.58
CA ASP A 30 11.66 -1.53 -0.88
C ASP A 30 11.80 -0.30 0.01
N GLU A 31 10.99 0.73 -0.27
CA GLU A 31 11.09 2.02 0.43
C GLU A 31 10.78 1.89 1.93
N ASP A 32 9.95 0.92 2.35
CA ASP A 32 9.66 0.64 3.76
C ASP A 32 10.93 0.18 4.52
N ALA A 33 11.56 -0.90 4.06
CA ALA A 33 12.74 -1.48 4.68
C ALA A 33 13.93 -0.52 4.62
N LYS A 34 14.09 0.18 3.50
CA LYS A 34 15.09 1.23 3.35
C LYS A 34 14.88 2.36 4.35
N TYR A 35 13.64 2.83 4.54
CA TYR A 35 13.32 3.88 5.51
C TYR A 35 13.75 3.48 6.93
N TYR A 36 13.33 2.31 7.42
CA TYR A 36 13.68 1.88 8.78
C TYR A 36 15.19 1.69 8.95
N PHE A 37 15.87 1.08 7.97
CA PHE A 37 17.32 0.91 8.02
C PHE A 37 18.07 2.24 8.08
N GLN A 38 17.66 3.21 7.26
CA GLN A 38 18.26 4.55 7.24
C GLN A 38 17.97 5.35 8.53
N ASN A 39 16.93 5.00 9.29
CA ASN A 39 16.57 5.61 10.56
C ASN A 39 17.12 4.83 11.78
N GLY A 40 18.15 4.01 11.59
CA GLY A 40 18.93 3.42 12.68
C GLY A 40 18.40 2.08 13.21
N TYR A 41 17.40 1.48 12.56
CA TYR A 41 16.97 0.12 12.89
C TYR A 41 18.00 -0.90 12.37
N SER A 42 18.13 -2.03 13.08
CA SER A 42 18.94 -3.14 12.59
C SER A 42 18.42 -3.66 11.25
N GLU A 43 19.29 -4.29 10.46
CA GLU A 43 18.88 -4.93 9.20
C GLU A 43 17.71 -5.90 9.41
N ASP A 44 17.79 -6.74 10.44
CA ASP A 44 16.71 -7.68 10.77
C ASP A 44 15.39 -6.95 11.05
N ALA A 45 15.39 -5.92 11.89
CA ALA A 45 14.17 -5.15 12.19
C ALA A 45 13.62 -4.44 10.95
N ALA A 46 14.47 -3.81 10.15
CA ALA A 46 14.07 -3.14 8.91
C ALA A 46 13.45 -4.10 7.89
N LEU A 47 13.93 -5.36 7.83
CA LEU A 47 13.34 -6.40 6.99
C LEU A 47 11.95 -6.89 7.46
N HIS A 48 11.49 -6.46 8.64
CA HIS A 48 10.11 -6.66 9.13
C HIS A 48 9.17 -5.50 8.79
N ALA A 49 9.67 -4.45 8.14
CA ALA A 49 8.86 -3.36 7.66
C ALA A 49 7.95 -3.78 6.51
N ASP A 50 6.83 -3.07 6.40
CA ASP A 50 5.83 -3.23 5.38
C ASP A 50 5.22 -1.88 4.96
N THR A 51 4.80 -1.81 3.71
CA THR A 51 4.04 -0.70 3.15
C THR A 51 2.56 -1.00 3.42
N ILE A 52 1.91 -0.13 4.19
CA ILE A 52 0.53 -0.34 4.66
C ILE A 52 -0.43 -0.46 3.46
N ILE A 53 -0.36 0.49 2.53
CA ILE A 53 -1.19 0.53 1.33
C ILE A 53 -0.31 0.49 0.08
N SER A 54 -0.42 -0.56 -0.74
CA SER A 54 0.32 -0.68 -2.00
C SER A 54 -0.27 0.20 -3.10
N PHE A 55 0.59 1.04 -3.70
CA PHE A 55 0.26 1.79 -4.91
C PHE A 55 -0.20 0.88 -6.06
N TRP A 56 0.50 -0.24 -6.25
CA TRP A 56 0.26 -1.10 -7.41
C TRP A 56 -1.12 -1.74 -7.45
N THR A 57 -1.63 -2.19 -6.30
CA THR A 57 -2.93 -2.85 -6.22
C THR A 57 -4.02 -1.90 -6.69
N ILE A 58 -3.99 -0.66 -6.19
CA ILE A 58 -4.91 0.40 -6.62
C ILE A 58 -4.68 0.74 -8.08
N TYR A 59 -3.44 1.05 -8.48
CA TYR A 59 -3.11 1.49 -9.83
C TYR A 59 -3.54 0.47 -10.89
N ARG A 60 -3.22 -0.82 -10.71
CA ARG A 60 -3.56 -1.86 -11.68
C ARG A 60 -5.07 -2.07 -11.78
N THR A 61 -5.79 -1.95 -10.67
CA THR A 61 -7.24 -2.15 -10.63
C THR A 61 -7.98 -0.98 -11.28
N VAL A 62 -7.53 0.25 -11.07
CA VAL A 62 -8.06 1.43 -11.79
C VAL A 62 -7.76 1.31 -13.29
N LEU A 63 -6.52 0.93 -13.65
CA LEU A 63 -6.12 0.73 -15.05
C LEU A 63 -7.00 -0.30 -15.76
N GLU A 64 -7.21 -1.47 -15.14
CA GLU A 64 -8.07 -2.52 -15.68
C GLU A 64 -9.51 -2.04 -15.85
N LYS A 65 -10.09 -1.36 -14.86
CA LYS A 65 -11.50 -0.93 -14.91
C LYS A 65 -11.77 0.23 -15.87
N GLU A 66 -10.84 1.17 -16.03
CA GLU A 66 -10.99 2.34 -16.91
C GLU A 66 -10.59 2.03 -18.37
N THR A 67 -9.71 1.05 -18.60
CA THR A 67 -9.13 0.80 -19.94
C THR A 67 -9.29 -0.62 -20.46
N GLY A 68 -9.67 -1.58 -19.60
CA GLY A 68 -9.66 -3.01 -19.91
C GLY A 68 -8.27 -3.64 -19.96
N TRP A 69 -7.19 -2.89 -19.67
CA TRP A 69 -5.83 -3.41 -19.73
C TRP A 69 -5.41 -4.08 -18.41
N ASN A 70 -5.05 -5.35 -18.52
CA ASN A 70 -4.49 -6.13 -17.42
C ASN A 70 -2.97 -5.99 -17.34
N ALA A 71 -2.49 -5.23 -16.34
CA ALA A 71 -1.07 -5.08 -16.07
C ALA A 71 -0.60 -5.97 -14.91
N TYR A 72 0.62 -6.49 -15.03
CA TYR A 72 1.28 -7.36 -14.05
C TYR A 72 2.61 -6.75 -13.59
N LYS A 73 3.04 -7.00 -12.33
CA LYS A 73 4.41 -6.66 -11.87
C LYS A 73 5.41 -7.66 -12.46
N THR A 74 5.62 -7.60 -13.77
CA THR A 74 6.68 -8.35 -14.46
C THR A 74 7.43 -7.41 -15.39
N PRO A 75 8.73 -7.63 -15.67
CA PRO A 75 9.49 -6.68 -16.48
C PRO A 75 8.86 -6.43 -17.86
N LYS A 76 8.38 -7.48 -18.53
CA LYS A 76 7.71 -7.37 -19.83
C LYS A 76 6.44 -6.51 -19.77
N SER A 77 5.60 -6.70 -18.74
CA SER A 77 4.35 -5.97 -18.60
C SER A 77 4.59 -4.51 -18.21
N LEU A 78 5.56 -4.24 -17.32
CA LEU A 78 5.90 -2.89 -16.87
C LEU A 78 6.56 -2.08 -18.01
N ASP A 79 7.49 -2.68 -18.74
CA ASP A 79 8.11 -2.06 -19.92
C ASP A 79 7.06 -1.74 -21.01
N SER A 80 6.12 -2.66 -21.27
CA SER A 80 5.00 -2.40 -22.19
C SER A 80 4.14 -1.21 -21.73
N LEU A 81 3.80 -1.15 -20.44
CA LEU A 81 3.03 -0.05 -19.87
C LEU A 81 3.76 1.28 -20.00
N LEU A 82 5.05 1.34 -19.65
CA LEU A 82 5.87 2.55 -19.80
C LEU A 82 5.96 3.02 -21.25
N ARG A 83 6.08 2.10 -22.21
CA ARG A 83 6.06 2.43 -23.64
C ARG A 83 4.72 3.03 -24.08
N GLN A 84 3.60 2.53 -23.54
CA GLN A 84 2.29 3.13 -23.82
C GLN A 84 2.18 4.53 -23.22
N ILE A 85 2.56 4.72 -21.95
CA ILE A 85 2.57 6.04 -21.29
C ILE A 85 3.39 7.06 -22.08
N ARG A 86 4.56 6.65 -22.59
CA ARG A 86 5.49 7.51 -23.33
C ARG A 86 5.20 7.61 -24.83
N SER A 87 4.18 6.91 -25.31
CA SER A 87 3.84 6.86 -26.74
C SER A 87 3.46 8.26 -27.24
N LYS A 88 4.07 8.69 -28.35
CA LYS A 88 3.67 9.90 -29.06
C LYS A 88 2.38 9.71 -29.87
N ARG A 89 1.94 8.47 -30.08
CA ARG A 89 0.69 8.16 -30.78
C ARG A 89 -0.46 8.31 -29.78
N ARG A 90 -1.20 9.41 -29.87
CA ARG A 90 -2.39 9.63 -29.06
C ARG A 90 -3.58 8.91 -29.69
N ASN A 91 -4.09 7.92 -28.98
CA ASN A 91 -5.39 7.31 -29.20
C ASN A 91 -6.16 7.35 -27.87
N ASP A 92 -7.45 6.97 -27.88
CA ASP A 92 -8.30 7.00 -26.69
C ASP A 92 -7.68 6.20 -25.54
N PHE A 93 -7.07 5.05 -25.87
CA PHE A 93 -6.40 4.19 -24.91
C PHE A 93 -5.23 4.88 -24.19
N THR A 94 -4.31 5.49 -24.94
CA THR A 94 -3.15 6.22 -24.39
C THR A 94 -3.62 7.44 -23.59
N SER A 95 -4.68 8.10 -24.05
CA SER A 95 -5.27 9.26 -23.38
C SER A 95 -5.89 8.87 -22.03
N ASN A 96 -6.56 7.71 -21.94
CA ASN A 96 -7.12 7.20 -20.69
C ASN A 96 -6.03 6.88 -19.68
N ILE A 97 -4.92 6.26 -20.11
CA ILE A 97 -3.78 5.99 -19.20
C ILE A 97 -3.20 7.29 -18.64
N ILE A 98 -3.03 8.31 -19.49
CA ILE A 98 -2.53 9.62 -19.04
C ILE A 98 -3.47 10.23 -18.00
N GLN A 99 -4.78 10.21 -18.24
CA GLN A 99 -5.77 10.71 -17.27
C GLN A 99 -5.77 9.93 -15.95
N ILE A 100 -5.59 8.61 -15.99
CA ILE A 100 -5.45 7.78 -14.78
C ILE A 100 -4.20 8.20 -14.00
N ASN A 101 -3.07 8.38 -14.68
CA ASN A 101 -1.83 8.83 -14.04
C ASN A 101 -2.02 10.21 -13.39
N GLU A 102 -2.66 11.15 -14.08
CA GLU A 102 -2.95 12.49 -13.56
C GLU A 102 -3.85 12.42 -12.31
N LYS A 103 -4.92 11.60 -12.34
CA LYS A 103 -5.82 11.39 -11.18
C LYS A 103 -5.09 10.77 -9.98
N LEU A 104 -4.09 9.92 -10.22
CA LEU A 104 -3.35 9.21 -9.17
C LEU A 104 -2.07 9.92 -8.74
N GLU A 105 -1.74 11.07 -9.31
CA GLU A 105 -0.48 11.78 -9.06
C GLU A 105 -0.34 12.22 -7.59
N ASP A 106 -1.40 12.75 -7.00
CA ASP A 106 -1.37 13.17 -5.59
C ASP A 106 -1.36 11.98 -4.62
N PHE A 107 -1.95 10.86 -5.01
CA PHE A 107 -1.82 9.60 -4.27
C PHE A 107 -0.39 9.07 -4.34
N ALA A 108 0.21 9.08 -5.54
CA ALA A 108 1.60 8.66 -5.77
C ALA A 108 2.61 9.48 -4.95
N LYS A 109 2.37 10.78 -4.77
CA LYS A 109 3.20 11.67 -3.91
C LYS A 109 3.26 11.22 -2.46
N VAL A 110 2.20 10.61 -1.93
CA VAL A 110 2.11 10.27 -0.50
C VAL A 110 2.36 8.79 -0.22
N ILE A 111 2.17 7.91 -1.20
CA ILE A 111 2.17 6.46 -0.95
C ILE A 111 3.52 5.91 -0.49
N TYR A 112 4.62 6.55 -0.84
CA TYR A 112 5.98 6.22 -0.39
C TYR A 112 6.52 7.25 0.60
N THR A 113 5.74 7.50 1.65
CA THR A 113 6.13 8.35 2.78
C THR A 113 6.01 7.58 4.08
N LYS A 114 6.67 8.06 5.15
CA LYS A 114 6.72 7.39 6.46
C LYS A 114 5.35 7.05 7.05
N GLY A 115 4.31 7.85 6.78
CA GLY A 115 2.96 7.58 7.22
C GLY A 115 2.32 6.35 6.58
N ASN A 116 2.90 5.78 5.53
CA ASN A 116 2.47 4.52 4.91
C ASN A 116 3.38 3.34 5.23
N TYR A 117 4.35 3.47 6.16
CA TYR A 117 5.22 2.37 6.57
C TYR A 117 4.94 1.93 7.99
N MET A 118 4.96 0.63 8.25
CA MET A 118 4.82 0.07 9.60
C MET A 118 5.80 -1.08 9.82
N LEU A 119 6.13 -1.37 11.07
CA LEU A 119 6.71 -2.64 11.46
C LEU A 119 5.60 -3.63 11.79
N LEU A 120 5.68 -4.81 11.20
CA LEU A 120 4.78 -5.92 11.55
C LEU A 120 4.99 -6.33 13.03
N PRO A 121 4.04 -7.05 13.63
CA PRO A 121 4.22 -7.57 14.99
C PRO A 121 5.49 -8.42 15.10
N ASN A 122 6.16 -8.37 16.24
CA ASN A 122 7.50 -8.93 16.41
C ASN A 122 7.52 -10.44 16.08
N GLY A 123 8.39 -10.84 15.15
CA GLY A 123 8.50 -12.23 14.69
C GLY A 123 7.31 -12.75 13.88
N LYS A 124 6.35 -11.89 13.50
CA LYS A 124 5.11 -12.27 12.79
C LYS A 124 5.06 -11.77 11.35
N ARG A 125 6.19 -11.80 10.63
CA ARG A 125 6.27 -11.35 9.22
C ARG A 125 5.25 -12.04 8.29
N ALA A 126 4.85 -13.27 8.62
CA ALA A 126 3.83 -14.03 7.88
C ALA A 126 2.46 -13.34 7.83
N MET A 127 2.16 -12.45 8.80
CA MET A 127 0.93 -11.66 8.83
C MET A 127 0.72 -10.87 7.54
N ASN A 128 1.80 -10.41 6.89
CA ASN A 128 1.69 -9.64 5.65
C ASN A 128 1.02 -10.43 4.52
N ASN A 129 1.39 -11.70 4.36
CA ASN A 129 0.81 -12.55 3.32
C ASN A 129 -0.68 -12.79 3.61
N GLU A 130 -1.03 -13.04 4.86
CA GLU A 130 -2.41 -13.32 5.23
C GLU A 130 -3.31 -12.07 5.17
N ARG A 131 -2.82 -10.90 5.60
CA ARG A 131 -3.58 -9.65 5.42
C ARG A 131 -3.82 -9.34 3.95
N TYR A 132 -2.81 -9.53 3.10
CA TYR A 132 -2.95 -9.27 1.66
C TYR A 132 -3.93 -10.25 1.01
N GLU A 133 -3.84 -11.55 1.35
CA GLU A 133 -4.76 -12.56 0.83
C GLU A 133 -6.22 -12.27 1.20
N ARG A 134 -6.47 -11.87 2.45
CA ARG A 134 -7.83 -11.67 2.98
C ARG A 134 -8.42 -10.30 2.67
N PHE A 135 -7.60 -9.26 2.75
CA PHE A 135 -8.04 -7.87 2.79
C PHE A 135 -7.26 -6.96 1.84
N GLU A 136 -6.25 -7.50 1.13
CA GLU A 136 -5.32 -6.71 0.31
C GLU A 136 -4.69 -5.59 1.15
N ASP A 137 -4.78 -4.36 0.63
CA ASP A 137 -4.17 -3.18 1.22
C ASP A 137 -5.15 -2.40 2.12
N ARG A 138 -6.23 -3.04 2.59
CA ARG A 138 -7.21 -2.48 3.54
C ARG A 138 -6.67 -2.54 4.97
N ILE A 139 -6.00 -1.48 5.40
CA ILE A 139 -5.46 -1.38 6.78
C ILE A 139 -6.56 -1.32 7.84
N ASP A 140 -7.68 -0.69 7.52
CA ASP A 140 -8.87 -0.66 8.36
C ASP A 140 -9.36 -2.10 8.64
N MET A 141 -9.54 -2.91 7.59
CA MET A 141 -9.89 -4.32 7.74
C MET A 141 -8.80 -5.13 8.47
N THR A 142 -7.53 -4.85 8.20
CA THR A 142 -6.39 -5.52 8.86
C THR A 142 -6.43 -5.31 10.37
N VAL A 143 -6.56 -4.06 10.84
CA VAL A 143 -6.60 -3.74 12.27
C VAL A 143 -7.87 -4.29 12.92
N TYR A 144 -9.04 -4.10 12.30
CA TYR A 144 -10.30 -4.63 12.82
C TYR A 144 -10.27 -6.14 13.05
N HIS A 145 -9.72 -6.90 12.08
CA HIS A 145 -9.60 -8.35 12.17
C HIS A 145 -8.41 -8.85 12.99
N SER A 146 -7.58 -7.95 13.53
CA SER A 146 -6.49 -8.33 14.44
C SER A 146 -6.94 -8.50 15.88
N PHE A 147 -8.06 -7.89 16.28
CA PHE A 147 -8.63 -8.11 17.60
C PHE A 147 -9.18 -9.53 17.77
N SER A 148 -9.34 -9.96 19.02
CA SER A 148 -9.92 -11.24 19.43
C SER A 148 -11.17 -11.63 18.62
N GLY A 149 -11.17 -12.87 18.12
CA GLY A 149 -12.21 -13.44 17.25
C GLY A 149 -12.09 -13.05 15.76
N GLY A 150 -11.14 -12.19 15.39
CA GLY A 150 -10.88 -11.80 14.01
C GLY A 150 -9.97 -12.77 13.25
N LYS A 151 -9.89 -12.61 11.92
CA LYS A 151 -9.11 -13.50 11.04
C LYS A 151 -7.59 -13.37 11.19
N LEU A 152 -7.11 -12.32 11.85
CA LEU A 152 -5.69 -12.06 12.10
C LEU A 152 -5.37 -12.08 13.60
N SER A 153 -6.32 -12.46 14.47
CA SER A 153 -6.10 -12.44 15.92
C SER A 153 -4.98 -13.37 16.35
N GLN A 154 -4.71 -14.44 15.61
CA GLN A 154 -3.61 -15.38 15.89
C GLN A 154 -2.21 -14.76 15.87
N TYR A 155 -2.05 -13.55 15.32
CA TYR A 155 -0.76 -12.84 15.32
C TYR A 155 -0.49 -12.08 16.61
N PHE A 156 -1.48 -11.98 17.49
CA PHE A 156 -1.39 -11.30 18.79
C PHE A 156 -1.83 -12.26 19.89
N GLU A 157 -1.09 -12.30 21.00
CA GLU A 157 -1.44 -13.21 22.11
C GLU A 157 -2.68 -12.71 22.86
N THR A 158 -2.81 -11.39 22.99
CA THR A 158 -3.96 -10.73 23.62
C THR A 158 -4.29 -9.40 22.92
N ASP A 159 -5.48 -8.87 23.19
CA ASP A 159 -5.90 -7.55 22.68
C ASP A 159 -5.04 -6.42 23.25
N GLU A 160 -4.47 -6.59 24.45
CA GLU A 160 -3.52 -5.62 25.03
C GLU A 160 -2.25 -5.50 24.17
N ILE A 161 -1.66 -6.63 23.76
CA ILE A 161 -0.46 -6.63 22.88
C ILE A 161 -0.80 -6.04 21.51
N LEU A 162 -2.00 -6.28 20.99
CA LEU A 162 -2.49 -5.60 19.79
C LEU A 162 -2.57 -4.09 20.00
N CYS A 163 -3.15 -3.62 21.11
CA CYS A 163 -3.26 -2.19 21.40
C CYS A 163 -1.88 -1.53 21.49
N GLU A 164 -0.91 -2.19 22.13
CA GLU A 164 0.48 -1.72 22.16
C GLU A 164 1.08 -1.58 20.75
N TRP A 165 0.84 -2.56 19.87
CA TRP A 165 1.27 -2.49 18.47
C TRP A 165 0.57 -1.35 17.72
N ILE A 166 -0.73 -1.17 17.89
CA ILE A 166 -1.50 -0.07 17.28
C ILE A 166 -0.92 1.28 17.69
N VAL A 167 -0.64 1.49 18.98
CA VAL A 167 -0.06 2.75 19.49
C VAL A 167 1.37 2.94 18.98
N ARG A 168 2.20 1.88 19.00
CA ARG A 168 3.58 1.92 18.53
C ARG A 168 3.65 2.33 17.06
N GLU A 169 2.78 1.74 16.24
CA GLU A 169 2.71 2.01 14.81
C GLU A 169 1.81 3.21 14.46
N LYS A 170 1.34 4.01 15.43
CA LYS A 170 0.47 5.18 15.18
C LYS A 170 -0.77 4.86 14.32
N LEU A 171 -1.37 3.70 14.56
CA LEU A 171 -2.59 3.22 13.90
C LEU A 171 -3.85 3.57 14.71
N ASP A 172 -3.69 4.15 15.90
CA ASP A 172 -4.76 4.65 16.76
C ASP A 172 -5.62 5.73 16.09
N ILE A 173 -5.11 6.38 15.04
CA ILE A 173 -5.87 7.31 14.18
C ILE A 173 -7.05 6.64 13.44
N LEU A 174 -7.11 5.30 13.41
CA LEU A 174 -8.26 4.55 12.91
C LEU A 174 -9.37 4.41 13.97
N PHE A 175 -9.28 5.14 15.09
CA PHE A 175 -10.26 5.12 16.16
C PHE A 175 -10.64 6.56 16.53
N THR A 176 -11.93 6.78 16.80
CA THR A 176 -12.44 8.08 17.25
C THR A 176 -11.73 8.49 18.54
N ASP A 177 -11.16 9.70 18.53
CA ASP A 177 -10.35 10.28 19.62
C ASP A 177 -9.14 9.44 20.05
N GLY A 178 -8.69 8.49 19.21
CA GLY A 178 -7.63 7.54 19.56
C GLY A 178 -8.01 6.50 20.62
N ASP A 179 -9.29 6.38 20.98
CA ASP A 179 -9.77 5.39 21.96
C ASP A 179 -9.93 4.02 21.29
N ILE A 180 -8.91 3.16 21.47
CA ILE A 180 -8.75 1.86 20.80
C ILE A 180 -9.80 0.86 21.32
N LYS A 181 -10.99 0.93 20.73
CA LYS A 181 -12.11 0.01 20.95
C LYS A 181 -12.79 -0.30 19.62
N LYS A 182 -13.23 -1.56 19.43
CA LYS A 182 -13.83 -2.00 18.16
C LYS A 182 -15.01 -1.12 17.72
N GLU A 183 -15.84 -0.69 18.67
CA GLU A 183 -17.00 0.15 18.41
C GLU A 183 -16.67 1.59 18.00
N LYS A 184 -15.42 2.03 18.18
CA LYS A 184 -14.94 3.37 17.81
C LYS A 184 -14.14 3.39 16.50
N PHE A 185 -14.15 2.27 15.77
CA PHE A 185 -13.36 2.12 14.57
C PHE A 185 -13.83 3.03 13.42
N ILE A 186 -12.89 3.69 12.76
CA ILE A 186 -13.10 4.54 11.60
C ILE A 186 -12.71 3.75 10.35
N TRP A 187 -13.69 3.47 9.51
CA TRP A 187 -13.48 2.78 8.24
C TRP A 187 -12.94 3.75 7.19
N LEU A 188 -11.91 3.35 6.44
CA LEU A 188 -11.45 4.10 5.26
C LEU A 188 -12.44 3.97 4.10
N LEU A 189 -13.24 2.90 4.10
CA LEU A 189 -14.40 2.76 3.24
C LEU A 189 -15.44 1.88 3.95
N ASN A 190 -16.71 2.31 3.94
CA ASN A 190 -17.79 1.62 4.65
C ASN A 190 -18.29 0.36 3.90
N ASN A 191 -17.37 -0.57 3.62
CA ASN A 191 -17.62 -1.91 3.10
C ASN A 191 -16.43 -2.85 3.42
N GLU A 192 -16.67 -4.15 3.31
CA GLU A 192 -15.64 -5.19 3.52
C GLU A 192 -14.95 -5.64 2.21
N LYS A 193 -15.17 -4.94 1.10
CA LYS A 193 -14.65 -5.36 -0.21
C LYS A 193 -13.13 -5.27 -0.24
N ARG A 194 -12.51 -6.23 -0.92
CA ARG A 194 -11.16 -6.08 -1.46
C ARG A 194 -11.14 -4.97 -2.50
N ILE A 195 -10.00 -4.31 -2.69
CA ILE A 195 -9.85 -3.21 -3.65
C ILE A 195 -10.18 -3.68 -5.07
N THR A 196 -9.81 -4.92 -5.42
CA THR A 196 -10.16 -5.51 -6.72
C THR A 196 -11.67 -5.63 -6.96
N ASP A 197 -12.44 -5.84 -5.89
CA ASP A 197 -13.89 -6.07 -5.94
C ASP A 197 -14.69 -4.76 -5.89
N MET A 198 -14.03 -3.63 -5.61
CA MET A 198 -14.64 -2.30 -5.59
C MET A 198 -14.96 -1.82 -7.01
N ASN A 199 -15.99 -0.99 -7.15
CA ASN A 199 -16.20 -0.18 -8.35
C ASN A 199 -15.29 1.07 -8.34
N LEU A 200 -15.23 1.82 -9.45
CA LEU A 200 -14.34 2.98 -9.56
C LEU A 200 -14.64 4.07 -8.52
N SER A 201 -15.91 4.36 -8.25
CA SER A 201 -16.30 5.36 -7.24
C SER A 201 -15.82 4.96 -5.84
N GLU A 202 -15.96 3.69 -5.49
CA GLU A 202 -15.47 3.12 -4.24
C GLU A 202 -13.93 3.21 -4.14
N ILE A 203 -13.20 2.92 -5.22
CA ILE A 203 -11.73 3.00 -5.25
C ILE A 203 -11.26 4.44 -5.07
N TYR A 204 -11.84 5.40 -5.79
CA TYR A 204 -11.46 6.81 -5.63
C TYR A 204 -11.80 7.35 -4.23
N SER A 205 -12.95 6.96 -3.66
CA SER A 205 -13.29 7.29 -2.27
C SER A 205 -12.29 6.68 -1.26
N TYR A 206 -11.83 5.45 -1.52
CA TYR A 206 -10.80 4.81 -0.71
C TYR A 206 -9.44 5.52 -0.84
N ILE A 207 -9.05 5.94 -2.05
CA ILE A 207 -7.83 6.71 -2.29
C ILE A 207 -7.82 7.99 -1.46
N ASP A 208 -8.91 8.76 -1.48
CA ASP A 208 -9.01 10.01 -0.71
C ASP A 208 -8.85 9.76 0.80
N SER A 209 -9.51 8.72 1.31
CA SER A 209 -9.43 8.32 2.72
C SER A 209 -8.04 7.81 3.09
N ALA A 210 -7.42 7.00 2.23
CA ALA A 210 -6.06 6.50 2.37
C ALA A 210 -5.04 7.65 2.38
N MET A 211 -5.18 8.63 1.50
CA MET A 211 -4.32 9.82 1.48
C MET A 211 -4.45 10.62 2.78
N SER A 212 -5.67 10.81 3.28
CA SER A 212 -5.91 11.47 4.57
C SER A 212 -5.23 10.73 5.71
N PHE A 213 -5.42 9.40 5.78
CA PHE A 213 -4.77 8.52 6.74
C PHE A 213 -3.24 8.64 6.70
N ILE A 214 -2.62 8.50 5.52
CA ILE A 214 -1.16 8.56 5.36
C ILE A 214 -0.60 9.93 5.76
N LYS A 215 -1.26 11.02 5.35
CA LYS A 215 -0.83 12.39 5.69
C LYS A 215 -0.94 12.66 7.19
N ASN A 216 -2.05 12.28 7.81
CA ASN A 216 -2.25 12.42 9.25
C ASN A 216 -1.20 11.60 10.03
N ARG A 217 -1.00 10.33 9.66
CA ARG A 217 0.02 9.49 10.29
C ARG A 217 1.43 10.05 10.12
N SER A 218 1.76 10.59 8.94
CA SER A 218 3.06 11.22 8.68
C SER A 218 3.33 12.45 9.55
N ALA A 219 2.31 13.19 9.94
CA ALA A 219 2.46 14.35 10.83
C ALA A 219 2.74 13.95 12.29
N ASN A 220 2.48 12.68 12.65
CA ASN A 220 2.56 12.16 14.02
C ASN A 220 3.69 11.12 14.23
N ILE A 221 4.52 10.86 13.22
CA ILE A 221 5.72 10.00 13.25
C ILE A 221 6.99 10.85 13.24
#